data_AF-A0A6I2MFP7-F1
#
_entry.id   AF-A0A6I2MFP7-F1
#
_cell.length_a   1.000
_cell.length_b   1.000
_cell.length_c   1.000
_cell.angle_alpha   90.00
_cell.angle_beta   90.00
_cell.angle_gamma   90.00
#
_symmetry.space_group_name_H-M   'P 1'
#
loop_
_entity.id
_entity.type
_entity.pdbx_description
1 polymer ?
#
loop_
_entity_poly.entity_id
_entity_poly.type
_entity_poly.pdbx_seq_one_letter_code
_entity_poly.pdbx_strand_id
1 'polypeptide(L)'
;MTIFPEEIGFLSLFECEPTLFDNTSNDLPFYNNIAKYKFSNGEENFVVTISPADGEVKIRVSKRESNRLISLLELKRVNKFEITSDKKDFSSVLLTVQNEDSQQMIEIDFKPYFKLIIKEHS
;
A
#
# COMPACT_ATOMS: atom_id res chain seq x y z
N MET A 1 -4.41 -14.26 -10.82
CA MET A 1 -3.83 -14.36 -9.46
C MET A 1 -3.11 -13.06 -9.19
N THR A 2 -3.33 -12.43 -8.04
CA THR A 2 -2.65 -11.19 -7.66
C THR A 2 -1.24 -11.50 -7.18
N ILE A 3 -0.30 -10.60 -7.44
CA ILE A 3 1.11 -10.72 -7.02
C ILE A 3 1.38 -9.65 -5.98
N PHE A 4 1.47 -10.06 -4.71
CA PHE A 4 1.73 -9.18 -3.59
C PHE A 4 2.99 -9.65 -2.84
N PRO A 5 3.74 -8.74 -2.19
CA PRO A 5 4.76 -9.11 -1.23
C PRO A 5 4.18 -10.00 -0.13
N GLU A 6 5.04 -10.82 0.45
CA GLU A 6 4.72 -11.52 1.69
C GLU A 6 4.69 -10.55 2.86
N GLU A 7 4.14 -10.99 3.99
CA GLU A 7 3.99 -10.20 5.21
C GLU A 7 5.31 -9.51 5.63
N ILE A 8 6.43 -10.24 5.58
CA ILE A 8 7.75 -9.72 5.93
C ILE A 8 8.19 -8.55 5.03
N GLY A 9 7.79 -8.57 3.75
CA GLY A 9 8.08 -7.47 2.82
C GLY A 9 7.31 -6.20 3.18
N PHE A 10 6.06 -6.33 3.61
CA PHE A 10 5.27 -5.20 4.10
C PHE A 10 5.75 -4.67 5.45
N LEU A 11 6.14 -5.57 6.37
CA LEU A 11 6.74 -5.19 7.65
C LEU A 11 8.02 -4.38 7.45
N SER A 12 8.88 -4.80 6.51
CA SER A 12 10.10 -4.08 6.15
C SER A 12 9.79 -2.72 5.52
N LEU A 13 8.93 -2.69 4.49
CA LEU A 13 8.57 -1.47 3.76
C LEU A 13 7.95 -0.37 4.66
N PHE A 14 7.04 -0.76 5.55
CA PHE A 14 6.28 0.18 6.39
C PHE A 14 6.86 0.36 7.78
N GLU A 15 7.86 -0.46 8.15
CA GLU A 15 8.54 -0.44 9.46
C GLU A 15 7.56 -0.50 10.65
N CYS A 16 6.43 -1.19 10.50
CA CYS A 16 5.43 -1.34 11.56
C CYS A 16 4.58 -2.60 11.39
N GLU A 17 4.08 -3.10 12.52
CA GLU A 17 3.15 -4.22 12.56
C GLU A 17 1.76 -3.81 12.03
N PRO A 18 1.09 -4.66 11.23
CA PRO A 18 -0.28 -4.41 10.82
C PRO A 18 -1.27 -4.65 11.96
N THR A 19 -2.40 -3.97 11.90
CA THR A 19 -3.63 -4.47 12.52
C THR A 19 -4.36 -5.34 11.50
N LEU A 20 -4.45 -6.65 11.78
CA LEU A 20 -5.22 -7.60 10.96
C LEU A 20 -6.72 -7.52 11.30
N PHE A 21 -7.57 -7.71 10.29
CA PHE A 21 -9.03 -7.69 10.47
C PHE A 21 -9.54 -8.96 11.14
N ASP A 22 -9.12 -10.14 10.66
CA ASP A 22 -9.37 -11.40 11.37
C ASP A 22 -8.13 -11.79 12.17
N ASN A 23 -8.16 -11.47 13.45
CA ASN A 23 -7.15 -11.79 14.45
C ASN A 23 -7.62 -12.91 15.39
N THR A 24 -8.75 -13.55 15.08
CA THR A 24 -9.37 -14.57 15.92
C THR A 24 -9.05 -15.99 15.46
N SER A 25 -8.83 -16.18 14.16
CA SER A 25 -8.29 -17.42 13.61
C SER A 25 -6.78 -17.31 13.44
N ASN A 26 -6.01 -17.93 14.33
CA ASN A 26 -4.55 -18.07 14.19
C ASN A 26 -4.12 -18.83 12.91
N ASP A 27 -5.07 -19.36 12.15
CA ASP A 27 -4.85 -20.20 10.97
C ASP A 27 -5.08 -19.47 9.63
N LEU A 28 -5.55 -18.21 9.62
CA LEU A 28 -5.80 -17.50 8.37
C LEU A 28 -4.49 -16.94 7.79
N PRO A 29 -4.03 -17.38 6.61
CA PRO A 29 -2.83 -16.85 5.99
C PRO A 29 -2.97 -15.35 5.70
N PHE A 30 -1.89 -14.58 5.84
CA PHE A 30 -1.86 -13.15 5.55
C PHE A 30 -2.53 -12.78 4.22
N TYR A 31 -2.29 -13.57 3.17
CA TYR A 31 -2.85 -13.36 1.83
C TYR A 31 -4.39 -13.30 1.80
N ASN A 32 -5.05 -14.02 2.71
CA ASN A 32 -6.51 -14.11 2.82
C ASN A 32 -7.09 -13.14 3.87
N ASN A 33 -6.28 -12.25 4.45
CA ASN A 33 -6.69 -11.31 5.48
C ASN A 33 -6.62 -9.87 4.97
N ILE A 34 -7.20 -8.95 5.75
CA ILE A 34 -7.09 -7.51 5.52
C ILE A 34 -6.10 -6.96 6.55
N ALA A 35 -4.97 -6.42 6.06
CA ALA A 35 -3.93 -5.85 6.88
C ALA A 35 -3.95 -4.32 6.82
N LYS A 36 -3.92 -3.66 7.99
CA LYS A 36 -3.90 -2.21 8.09
C LYS A 36 -2.62 -1.71 8.76
N TYR A 37 -1.82 -0.97 8.02
CA TYR A 37 -0.58 -0.33 8.47
C TYR A 37 -0.80 1.16 8.74
N LYS A 38 -0.15 1.68 9.79
CA LYS A 38 -0.19 3.10 10.17
C LYS A 38 1.22 3.55 10.52
N PHE A 39 1.77 4.46 9.72
CA PHE A 39 3.14 4.96 9.89
C PHE A 39 3.26 6.40 9.42
N SER A 40 4.43 7.01 9.62
CA SER A 40 4.74 8.37 9.20
C SER A 40 6.18 8.45 8.69
N ASN A 41 6.44 9.35 7.74
CA ASN A 41 7.78 9.69 7.28
C ASN A 41 8.36 10.95 7.96
N GLY A 42 7.64 11.53 8.94
CA GLY A 42 8.01 12.81 9.55
C GLY A 42 7.04 13.92 9.19
N GLU A 43 6.65 14.02 7.93
CA GLU A 43 5.83 15.10 7.34
C GLU A 43 4.39 14.67 7.07
N GLU A 44 4.23 13.45 6.53
CA GLU A 44 2.95 12.83 6.24
C GLU A 44 2.67 11.65 7.18
N ASN A 45 1.38 11.47 7.47
CA ASN A 45 0.83 10.28 8.09
C ASN A 45 0.16 9.41 7.02
N PHE A 46 0.47 8.12 7.04
CA PHE A 46 -0.04 7.11 6.11
C PHE A 46 -0.95 6.13 6.84
N VAL A 47 -2.06 5.79 6.21
CA VAL A 47 -2.88 4.63 6.57
C VAL A 47 -3.04 3.78 5.31
N VAL A 48 -2.40 2.62 5.31
CA VAL A 48 -2.43 1.67 4.19
C VAL A 48 -3.27 0.47 4.62
N THR A 49 -4.22 0.05 3.79
CA THR A 49 -5.04 -1.14 4.01
C THR A 49 -4.94 -2.02 2.77
N ILE A 50 -4.59 -3.29 2.96
CA ILE A 50 -4.28 -4.23 1.88
C ILE A 50 -5.13 -5.49 2.08
N SER A 51 -5.83 -5.91 1.03
CA SER A 51 -6.44 -7.24 0.91
C SER A 51 -5.85 -7.93 -0.32
N PRO A 52 -4.84 -8.80 -0.17
CA PRO A 52 -4.14 -9.40 -1.32
C PRO A 52 -5.04 -10.30 -2.17
N ALA A 53 -5.85 -11.15 -1.54
CA ALA A 53 -6.78 -12.06 -2.21
C ALA A 53 -7.84 -11.31 -3.03
N ASP A 54 -8.36 -10.19 -2.50
CA ASP A 54 -9.34 -9.36 -3.20
C ASP A 54 -8.71 -8.39 -4.21
N GLY A 55 -7.37 -8.25 -4.19
CA GLY A 55 -6.66 -7.27 -5.01
C GLY A 55 -7.08 -5.83 -4.67
N GLU A 56 -7.32 -5.54 -3.40
CA GLU A 56 -7.72 -4.21 -2.93
C GLU A 56 -6.58 -3.55 -2.15
N VAL A 57 -6.30 -2.29 -2.50
CA VAL A 57 -5.32 -1.46 -1.79
C VAL A 57 -5.91 -0.08 -1.56
N LYS A 58 -5.95 0.33 -0.30
CA LYS A 58 -6.37 1.66 0.12
C LYS A 58 -5.23 2.39 0.78
N ILE A 59 -4.95 3.61 0.34
CA ILE A 59 -3.87 4.44 0.88
C ILE A 59 -4.44 5.82 1.17
N ARG A 60 -4.40 6.20 2.44
CA ARG A 60 -4.76 7.55 2.89
C ARG A 60 -3.51 8.26 3.36
N VAL A 61 -3.27 9.45 2.81
CA VAL A 61 -2.14 10.31 3.15
C VAL A 61 -2.66 11.63 3.69
N SER A 62 -2.13 12.07 4.82
CA SER A 62 -2.50 13.35 5.45
C SER A 62 -1.28 14.07 5.96
N LYS A 63 -1.30 15.40 5.95
CA LYS A 63 -0.25 16.21 6.56
C LYS A 63 -0.25 15.97 8.06
N ARG A 64 0.91 15.66 8.65
CA ARG A 64 1.02 15.27 10.05
C ARG A 64 0.59 16.37 11.02
N GLU A 65 0.98 17.61 10.76
CA GLU A 65 0.73 18.74 11.66
C GLU A 65 -0.74 19.12 11.77
N SER A 66 -1.49 19.05 10.66
CA SER A 66 -2.86 19.55 10.57
C SER A 66 -3.91 18.46 10.37
N ASN A 67 -3.49 17.22 10.18
CA ASN A 67 -4.34 16.10 9.73
C ASN A 67 -5.13 16.37 8.44
N ARG A 68 -4.75 17.40 7.68
CA ARG A 68 -5.37 17.70 6.39
C ARG A 68 -5.09 16.56 5.42
N LEU A 69 -6.14 16.02 4.81
CA LEU A 69 -6.03 15.01 3.76
C LEU A 69 -5.23 15.57 2.57
N ILE A 70 -4.21 14.84 2.14
CA ILE A 70 -3.40 15.13 0.95
C ILE A 70 -3.89 14.26 -0.20
N SER A 71 -4.05 12.96 0.05
CA SER A 71 -4.47 12.00 -0.97
C SER A 71 -5.26 10.85 -0.37
N LEU A 72 -6.19 10.31 -1.15
CA LEU A 72 -6.93 9.09 -0.88
C LEU A 72 -6.96 8.25 -2.16
N LEU A 73 -6.33 7.08 -2.12
CA LEU A 73 -6.43 6.06 -3.15
C LEU A 73 -7.28 4.91 -2.62
N GLU A 74 -8.31 4.53 -3.37
CA GLU A 74 -9.14 3.36 -3.12
C GLU A 74 -9.10 2.50 -4.39
N LEU A 75 -8.09 1.64 -4.47
CA LEU A 75 -7.80 0.85 -5.65
C LEU A 75 -8.43 -0.54 -5.51
N LYS A 76 -9.19 -0.92 -6.54
CA LYS A 76 -9.70 -2.27 -6.73
C LYS A 76 -8.98 -2.90 -7.92
N ARG A 77 -8.96 -4.23 -8.00
CA ARG A 77 -8.32 -4.97 -9.10
C ARG A 77 -6.82 -4.66 -9.24
N VAL A 78 -6.13 -4.44 -8.12
CA VAL A 78 -4.66 -4.37 -8.07
C VAL A 78 -4.14 -5.77 -8.36
N ASN A 79 -3.52 -5.96 -9.53
CA ASN A 79 -3.01 -7.27 -9.93
C ASN A 79 -1.57 -7.49 -9.48
N LYS A 80 -0.81 -6.42 -9.23
CA LYS A 80 0.57 -6.47 -8.76
C LYS A 80 0.87 -5.32 -7.80
N PHE A 81 1.49 -5.65 -6.68
CA PHE A 81 2.12 -4.73 -5.76
C PHE A 81 3.62 -5.06 -5.76
N GLU A 82 4.46 -4.12 -6.15
CA GLU A 82 5.91 -4.33 -6.20
C GLU A 82 6.64 -3.33 -5.31
N ILE A 83 7.53 -3.82 -4.45
CA ILE A 83 8.47 -2.99 -3.71
C ILE A 83 9.64 -2.67 -4.64
N THR A 84 9.74 -1.42 -5.08
CA THR A 84 10.79 -0.97 -5.99
C THR A 84 12.00 -0.42 -5.22
N SER A 85 11.81 0.02 -3.98
CA SER A 85 12.88 0.33 -3.04
C SER A 85 12.44 0.14 -1.59
N ASP A 86 13.33 -0.42 -0.79
CA ASP A 86 13.14 -0.63 0.64
C ASP A 86 14.44 -0.31 1.39
N LYS A 87 14.72 0.99 1.53
CA LYS A 87 15.84 1.51 2.28
C LYS A 87 15.30 2.37 3.42
N LYS A 88 16.04 2.44 4.52
CA LYS A 88 15.68 3.20 5.72
C LYS A 88 15.09 4.60 5.44
N ASP A 89 15.72 5.35 4.54
CA ASP A 89 15.36 6.74 4.22
C ASP A 89 14.66 6.89 2.86
N PHE A 90 14.43 5.79 2.14
CA PHE A 90 13.81 5.80 0.81
C PHE A 90 13.03 4.50 0.59
N SER A 91 11.72 4.63 0.50
CA SER A 91 10.82 3.52 0.23
C SER A 91 9.83 3.88 -0.87
N SER A 92 9.71 3.00 -1.86
CA SER A 92 8.87 3.20 -3.04
C SER A 92 8.26 1.89 -3.52
N VAL A 93 7.07 2.02 -4.13
CA VAL A 93 6.32 0.90 -4.67
C VAL A 93 5.75 1.23 -6.05
N LEU A 94 5.49 0.19 -6.83
CA LEU A 94 4.76 0.24 -8.09
C LEU A 94 3.53 -0.66 -7.97
N LEU A 95 2.35 -0.09 -8.17
CA LEU A 95 1.10 -0.82 -8.25
C LEU A 95 0.67 -0.91 -9.71
N THR A 96 0.25 -2.10 -10.11
CA THR A 96 -0.40 -2.32 -11.40
C THR A 96 -1.87 -2.62 -11.15
N VAL A 97 -2.74 -1.83 -11.77
CA VAL A 97 -4.19 -1.91 -11.63
C VAL A 97 -4.79 -2.29 -12.97
N GLN A 98 -5.61 -3.35 -12.98
CA GLN A 98 -6.28 -3.83 -14.18
C GLN A 98 -7.66 -3.17 -14.30
N ASN A 99 -7.83 -2.38 -15.35
CA ASN A 99 -9.14 -1.89 -15.78
C ASN A 99 -9.71 -2.82 -16.87
N GLU A 100 -10.95 -2.57 -17.29
CA GLU A 100 -11.63 -3.42 -18.27
C GLU A 100 -10.88 -3.51 -19.59
N ASP A 101 -10.41 -2.37 -20.09
CA ASP A 101 -9.72 -2.27 -21.38
C ASP A 101 -8.28 -1.73 -21.29
N SER A 102 -7.78 -1.44 -20.08
CA SER A 102 -6.48 -0.79 -19.90
C SER A 102 -5.75 -1.25 -18.64
N GLN A 103 -4.46 -0.94 -18.59
CA GLN A 103 -3.64 -1.14 -17.41
C GLN A 103 -3.13 0.21 -16.91
N GLN A 104 -3.27 0.45 -15.61
CA GLN A 104 -2.75 1.65 -14.95
C GLN A 104 -1.55 1.27 -14.08
N MET A 105 -0.49 2.06 -14.16
CA MET A 105 0.69 1.95 -13.32
C MET A 105 0.72 3.13 -12.34
N ILE A 106 0.83 2.83 -11.05
CA ILE A 106 0.83 3.82 -9.97
C ILE A 106 2.12 3.68 -9.19
N GLU A 107 3.00 4.68 -9.31
CA GLU A 107 4.24 4.77 -8.52
C GLU A 107 3.98 5.60 -7.27
N ILE A 108 4.39 5.08 -6.11
CA ILE A 108 4.24 5.74 -4.82
C ILE A 108 5.57 5.73 -4.10
N ASP A 109 6.04 6.91 -3.67
CA ASP A 109 7.12 7.01 -2.69
C ASP A 109 6.50 7.33 -1.33
N PHE A 110 6.95 6.62 -0.29
CA PHE A 110 6.55 6.87 1.10
C PHE A 110 7.59 7.71 1.85
N LYS A 111 8.88 7.53 1.55
CA LYS A 111 9.99 8.27 2.16
C LYS A 111 10.93 8.85 1.10
N PRO A 112 11.55 10.02 1.35
CA PRO A 112 11.37 10.87 2.53
C PRO A 112 10.09 11.73 2.48
N TYR A 113 9.50 11.90 1.29
CA TYR A 113 8.26 12.65 1.09
C TYR A 113 7.29 11.85 0.25
N PHE A 114 6.00 12.05 0.46
CA PHE A 114 4.98 11.41 -0.37
C PHE A 114 5.08 11.87 -1.84
N LYS A 115 5.20 10.91 -2.75
CA LYS A 115 5.08 11.11 -4.19
C LYS A 115 4.04 10.17 -4.74
N LEU A 116 3.21 10.66 -5.67
CA LEU A 116 2.24 9.86 -6.40
C LEU A 116 2.34 10.18 -7.89
N ILE A 117 2.62 9.17 -8.71
CA ILE A 117 2.62 9.27 -10.17
C ILE A 117 1.66 8.21 -10.70
N ILE A 118 0.71 8.64 -11.52
CA ILE A 118 -0.25 7.76 -12.18
C ILE A 118 0.03 7.80 -13.67
N LYS A 119 0.23 6.62 -14.27
CA LYS A 119 0.47 6.44 -15.70
C LYS A 119 -0.61 5.53 -16.26
N GLU A 120 -1.38 6.04 -17.19
CA GLU A 120 -2.35 5.26 -17.94
C GLU A 120 -1.68 4.69 -19.19
N HIS A 121 -1.90 3.41 -19.46
CA HIS A 121 -1.51 2.78 -20.72
C HIS A 121 -2.77 2.41 -21.48
N SER A 122 -3.05 3.17 -22.54
CA SER A 122 -4.15 2.98 -23.49
C SER A 122 -3.77 1.99 -24.58
#